data_AF-A0A966UQE2-F1
#
_entry.id   AF-A0A966UQE2-F1
#
_cell.length_a   1.000
_cell.length_b   1.000
_cell.length_c   1.000
_cell.angle_alpha   90.00
_cell.angle_beta   90.00
_cell.angle_gamma   90.00
#
_symmetry.space_group_name_H-M   'P 1'
#
loop_
_entity.id
_entity.type
_entity.pdbx_description
1 polymer ?
#
loop_
_entity_poly.entity_id
_entity_poly.type
_entity_poly.pdbx_seq_one_letter_code
_entity_poly.pdbx_strand_id
1 'polypeptide(L)' 'MKTFIVTGCNGYIGSHMCHELGTFYPDCHIRGVDKVDKPHLRHLYDAYSSIDLSCNPLYTAANPGEIDCIF' A
#
# COMPACT_ATOMS: atom_id res chain seq x y z
N MET A 1 14.19 5.34 5.73
CA MET A 1 12.78 4.97 5.60
C MET A 1 12.45 4.62 4.15
N LYS A 2 12.08 3.36 3.90
CA LYS A 2 11.62 2.90 2.57
C LYS A 2 10.12 3.14 2.44
N THR A 3 9.61 3.47 1.27
CA THR A 3 8.17 3.62 1.03
C THR A 3 7.67 2.58 0.05
N PHE A 4 6.65 1.82 0.46
CA PHE A 4 6.01 0.80 -0.36
C PHE A 4 4.55 1.16 -0.62
N ILE A 5 4.12 1.01 -1.87
CA ILE A 5 2.70 1.04 -2.23
C ILE A 5 2.24 -0.39 -2.44
N VAL A 6 1.18 -0.79 -1.75
CA VAL A 6 0.56 -2.12 -1.94
C VAL A 6 -0.82 -1.92 -2.53
N THR A 7 -0.98 -2.30 -3.80
CA THR A 7 -2.28 -2.30 -4.49
C THR A 7 -3.07 -3.56 -4.13
N GLY A 8 -4.39 -3.46 -4.11
CA GLY A 8 -5.24 -4.55 -3.61
C GLY A 8 -4.95 -4.91 -2.15
N CYS A 9 -4.53 -3.93 -1.32
CA CYS A 9 -4.06 -4.16 0.04
C CYS A 9 -5.11 -4.80 0.98
N ASN A 10 -6.39 -4.74 0.62
CA ASN A 10 -7.48 -5.35 1.39
C ASN A 10 -7.89 -6.73 0.83
N GLY A 11 -7.21 -7.21 -0.22
CA GLY A 11 -7.27 -8.59 -0.71
C GLY A 11 -6.38 -9.52 0.11
N TYR A 12 -6.56 -10.83 -0.06
CA TYR A 12 -5.86 -11.86 0.74
C TYR A 12 -4.33 -11.73 0.67
N ILE A 13 -3.77 -11.65 -0.55
CA ILE A 13 -2.32 -11.53 -0.75
C ILE A 13 -1.84 -10.14 -0.30
N GLY A 14 -2.57 -9.08 -0.67
CA GLY A 14 -2.18 -7.70 -0.35
C GLY A 14 -2.09 -7.45 1.17
N SER A 15 -3.04 -7.97 1.95
CA SER A 15 -3.00 -7.81 3.41
C SER A 15 -1.86 -8.57 4.05
N HIS A 16 -1.57 -9.80 3.59
CA HIS A 16 -0.41 -10.56 4.06
C HIS A 16 0.89 -9.87 3.68
N MET A 17 0.99 -9.34 2.45
CA MET A 17 2.17 -8.60 2.02
C MET A 17 2.44 -7.37 2.90
N CYS A 18 1.40 -6.61 3.26
CA CYS A 18 1.56 -5.48 4.18
C CYS A 18 2.12 -5.94 5.55
N HIS A 19 1.59 -7.05 6.09
CA HIS A 19 2.09 -7.63 7.34
C HIS A 19 3.57 -8.05 7.26
N GLU A 20 3.94 -8.78 6.20
CA GLU A 20 5.31 -9.25 6.01
C GLU A 20 6.28 -8.07 5.79
N LEU A 21 5.89 -7.07 4.99
CA LEU A 21 6.71 -5.87 4.76
C LEU A 21 6.99 -5.11 6.06
N GLY A 22 5.98 -4.89 6.91
CA GLY A 22 6.15 -4.25 8.20
C GLY A 22 7.02 -5.06 9.17
N THR A 23 6.97 -6.39 9.06
CA THR A 23 7.78 -7.31 9.88
C THR A 23 9.25 -7.32 9.45
N PHE A 24 9.53 -7.41 8.14
CA PHE A 24 10.89 -7.49 7.61
C PHE A 24 11.59 -6.14 7.45
N TYR A 25 10.82 -5.06 7.27
CA TYR A 25 11.32 -3.70 7.14
C TYR A 25 10.64 -2.79 8.17
N PRO A 26 11.07 -2.84 9.45
CA PRO A 26 10.40 -2.12 10.54
C PRO A 26 10.47 -0.59 10.43
N ASP A 27 11.35 -0.05 9.57
CA ASP A 27 11.45 1.38 9.23
C ASP A 27 10.93 1.66 7.80
N CYS A 28 9.92 0.90 7.36
CA CYS A 28 9.22 1.20 6.11
C CYS A 28 7.90 1.94 6.36
N HIS A 29 7.50 2.70 5.36
CA HIS A 29 6.20 3.35 5.26
C HIS A 29 5.36 2.61 4.23
N ILE A 30 4.21 2.07 4.62
CA ILE A 30 3.32 1.29 3.76
C ILE A 30 2.08 2.11 3.44
N ARG A 31 1.86 2.38 2.15
CA ARG A 31 0.64 2.98 1.62
C ARG A 31 -0.23 1.94 0.94
N GLY A 32 -1.35 1.59 1.57
CA GLY A 32 -2.36 0.70 1.01
C GLY A 32 -3.24 1.40 -0.02
N VAL A 33 -3.49 0.74 -1.15
CA VAL A 33 -4.44 1.17 -2.17
C VAL A 33 -5.40 0.04 -2.46
N ASP A 34 -6.70 0.29 -2.32
CA ASP A 34 -7.74 -0.66 -2.69
C ASP A 34 -9.02 0.09 -3.04
N LYS A 35 -9.87 -0.48 -3.87
CA LYS A 35 -11.18 0.11 -4.19
C LYS A 35 -12.15 -0.01 -3.01
N VAL A 36 -12.05 -1.07 -2.21
CA VAL A 36 -12.94 -1.32 -1.06
C VAL A 36 -12.18 -1.09 0.24
N ASP A 37 -12.70 -0.21 1.08
CA ASP A 37 -12.16 0.00 2.42
C ASP A 37 -12.60 -1.13 3.37
N LYS A 38 -11.63 -1.67 4.12
CA LYS A 38 -11.85 -2.67 5.18
C LYS A 38 -11.22 -2.15 6.48
N PRO A 39 -11.99 -1.45 7.34
CA PRO A 39 -11.45 -0.77 8.52
C PRO A 39 -10.63 -1.67 9.46
N HIS A 40 -11.00 -2.95 9.58
CA HIS A 40 -10.29 -3.91 10.42
C HIS A 40 -8.87 -4.25 9.92
N LEU A 41 -8.52 -3.95 8.67
CA LEU A 41 -7.18 -4.17 8.11
C LEU A 41 -6.28 -2.92 8.16
N ARG A 42 -6.81 -1.77 8.60
CA ARG A 42 -6.05 -0.49 8.59
C ARG A 42 -4.81 -0.48 9.48
N HIS A 43 -4.69 -1.40 10.41
CA HIS A 43 -3.50 -1.55 11.25
C HIS A 43 -2.30 -2.13 10.49
N LEU A 44 -2.48 -2.59 9.24
CA LEU A 44 -1.43 -3.20 8.42
C LEU A 44 -0.65 -2.19 7.57
N TYR A 45 -1.13 -0.95 7.46
CA TYR A 45 -0.51 0.09 6.63
C TYR A 45 -0.64 1.45 7.31
N ASP A 46 0.27 2.37 7.01
CA ASP A 46 0.30 3.70 7.63
C ASP A 46 -0.67 4.68 6.98
N ALA A 47 -0.91 4.50 5.68
CA ALA A 47 -1.81 5.33 4.89
C ALA A 47 -2.68 4.47 3.97
N TYR A 48 -3.90 4.94 3.72
CA TYR A 48 -4.84 4.26 2.83
C TYR A 48 -5.40 5.23 1.80
N SER A 49 -5.54 4.77 0.56
CA SER A 49 -6.23 5.49 -0.51
C SER A 49 -7.28 4.57 -1.14
N SER A 50 -8.54 4.99 -1.08
CA SER A 50 -9.63 4.30 -1.76
C SER A 50 -9.61 4.66 -3.24
N ILE A 51 -9.05 3.78 -4.07
CA ILE A 51 -8.89 4.01 -5.51
C ILE A 51 -9.29 2.75 -6.26
N ASP A 52 -10.20 2.90 -7.22
CA ASP A 52 -10.47 1.87 -8.22
C ASP A 52 -9.47 1.97 -9.36
N LEU A 53 -8.43 1.13 -9.32
CA LEU A 53 -7.37 1.10 -10.32
C LEU A 53 -7.85 0.70 -11.73
N SER A 54 -9.04 0.10 -11.86
CA SER A 54 -9.62 -0.19 -13.18
C SER A 54 -10.15 1.07 -13.87
N CYS A 55 -10.51 2.08 -13.09
CA CYS A 55 -11.08 3.35 -13.56
C CYS A 55 -10.06 4.50 -13.48
N ASN A 56 -9.15 4.47 -12.51
CA ASN A 56 -8.15 5.49 -12.25
C ASN A 56 -6.79 4.83 -12.02
N PRO A 57 -6.01 4.58 -13.09
CA PRO A 57 -4.69 3.97 -12.94
C PRO A 57 -3.81 4.86 -12.07
N LEU A 58 -2.97 4.22 -11.25
CA LEU A 58 -2.12 4.95 -10.31
C LEU A 58 -1.04 5.71 -11.09
N TYR A 59 -1.23 7.02 -11.27
CA TYR A 59 -0.18 7.89 -11.82
C TYR A 59 0.76 8.32 -10.69
N THR A 60 1.89 7.62 -10.53
CA THR A 60 2.96 8.07 -9.64
C THR A 60 3.75 9.19 -10.32
N ALA A 61 3.16 10.38 -10.41
CA ALA A 61 3.84 11.57 -10.92
C ALA A 61 4.61 12.34 -9.82
N ALA A 62 4.58 11.87 -8.56
CA ALA A 62 5.14 12.60 -7.43
C ALA A 62 6.51 12.03 -7.04
N ASN A 63 7.56 12.82 -7.28
CA ASN A 63 8.92 12.69 -6.76
C ASN A 63 9.62 11.34 -7.02
N PRO A 64 10.38 11.20 -8.12
CA PRO A 64 11.30 10.09 -8.31
C PRO A 64 12.33 10.10 -7.16
N GLY A 65 12.13 9.24 -6.16
CA GLY A 65 12.90 9.20 -4.91
C GLY A 65 12.08 8.96 -3.64
N GLU A 66 10.75 9.08 -3.70
CA GLU A 66 9.89 8.92 -2.51
C GLU A 66 9.22 7.55 -2.40
N ILE A 67 9.17 6.76 -3.48
CA ILE A 67 8.58 5.42 -3.54
C ILE A 67 9.66 4.42 -3.96
N ASP A 68 9.95 3.44 -3.10
CA ASP A 68 10.93 2.39 -3.38
C ASP A 68 10.33 1.25 -4.21
N CYS A 69 9.07 0.90 -3.99
CA CYS A 69 8.41 -0.18 -4.71
C CYS A 69 6.89 -0.04 -4.73
N ILE A 70 6.28 -0.61 -5.78
CA ILE A 70 4.84 -0.76 -5.95
C ILE A 70 4.56 -2.23 -6.17
N PHE A 71 3.65 -2.78 -5.38
CA PHE A 71 3.20 -4.18 -5.44
C PHE A 71 1.73 -4.29 -5.87
#